data_AF-A0AAE1VDS5-F1
#
_entry.id   AF-A0AAE1VDS5-F1
#
_cell.length_a   1.000
_cell.length_b   1.000
_cell.length_c   1.000
_cell.angle_alpha   90.00
_cell.angle_beta   90.00
_cell.angle_gamma   90.00
#
_symmetry.space_group_name_H-M   'P 1'
#
loop_
_entity.id
_entity.type
_entity.pdbx_description
1 polymer ?
#
loop_
_entity_poly.entity_id
_entity_poly.type
_entity_poly.pdbx_seq_one_letter_code
_entity_poly.pdbx_strand_id
1 'polypeptide(L)'
;MQILICVRGSRRNLRIREDTAKYLLNHDVNSAHYDPKTRSMREDPLPDMDPNEKFYAVSAPNPKLNIHAWEAFEKGHDVHMQSAPSQAELLYKNYKINKEKLKVQTKDDVMEKYGNAASDETLPRELLLGQSEKEVEYDRAGRIVKGQEMSLLRNKYEEDVYINNHTTVWGSWWKDHQWGYQCCKQTIRNSYCTGAAGVEAAEASADLMKANIARKEAAEDTHVPVEEQRIPTWGTEVPEDLILDQRRLTETQKKVTPEEMEAYRMKQIHQDDPVKDFIH
;
A
#
# COMPACT_ATOMS: atom_id res chain seq x y z
N MET A 1 33.47 38.77 -44.33
CA MET A 1 34.51 38.35 -45.29
C MET A 1 34.96 36.94 -44.94
N GLN A 2 34.49 35.94 -45.68
CA GLN A 2 35.07 34.61 -45.67
C GLN A 2 36.48 34.71 -46.25
N ILE A 3 37.47 34.25 -45.50
CA ILE A 3 38.77 33.87 -46.06
C ILE A 3 38.92 32.38 -45.80
N LEU A 4 38.50 31.60 -46.78
CA LEU A 4 38.80 30.19 -46.90
C LEU A 4 40.27 30.09 -47.34
N ILE A 5 41.15 29.61 -46.46
CA ILE A 5 42.48 29.14 -46.85
C ILE A 5 42.47 27.63 -46.68
N CYS A 6 42.30 26.93 -47.80
CA CYS A 6 42.56 25.49 -47.89
C CYS A 6 44.08 25.28 -48.02
N VAL A 7 44.72 24.64 -47.02
CA VAL A 7 46.10 24.15 -47.14
C VAL A 7 46.11 22.64 -47.06
N ARG A 8 46.45 21.99 -48.19
CA ARG A 8 46.81 20.58 -48.28
C ARG A 8 48.08 20.33 -47.46
N GLY A 9 48.01 19.40 -46.50
CA GLY A 9 49.15 18.70 -45.91
C GLY A 9 50.19 19.53 -45.17
N SER A 10 49.88 20.06 -43.98
CA SER A 10 50.91 20.50 -43.04
C SER A 10 50.77 19.73 -41.73
N ARG A 11 51.89 19.24 -41.19
CA ARG A 11 51.96 18.69 -39.82
C ARG A 11 51.62 19.82 -38.85
N ARG A 12 50.33 20.07 -38.62
CA ARG A 12 49.88 20.92 -37.52
C ARG A 12 50.39 20.25 -36.24
N ASN A 13 51.18 20.97 -35.44
CA ASN A 13 51.64 20.46 -34.15
C ASN A 13 50.45 19.81 -33.43
N LEU A 14 50.54 18.51 -33.14
CA LEU A 14 49.43 17.74 -32.54
C LEU A 14 49.06 18.23 -31.14
N ARG A 15 49.93 19.03 -30.52
CA ARG A 15 49.66 19.66 -29.23
C ARG A 15 48.62 20.77 -29.41
N ILE A 16 47.49 20.59 -28.74
CA ILE A 16 46.47 21.61 -28.58
C ILE A 16 47.07 22.78 -27.79
N ARG A 17 46.92 24.00 -28.29
CA ARG A 17 47.50 25.21 -27.67
C ARG A 17 46.71 25.68 -26.44
N GLU A 18 45.43 25.34 -26.37
CA GLU A 18 44.52 25.65 -25.26
C GLU A 18 44.85 24.83 -24.01
N ASP A 19 45.38 23.61 -24.18
CA ASP A 19 45.75 22.73 -23.06
C ASP A 19 47.14 23.07 -22.50
N THR A 20 47.16 23.66 -21.31
CA THR A 20 48.39 23.87 -20.55
C THR A 20 48.97 22.53 -20.07
N ALA A 21 50.28 22.36 -20.13
CA ALA A 21 50.92 21.14 -19.62
C ALA A 21 50.84 21.08 -18.09
N LYS A 22 50.75 19.88 -17.52
CA LYS A 22 50.51 19.68 -16.07
C LYS A 22 51.53 20.36 -15.16
N TYR A 23 52.81 20.28 -15.51
CA TYR A 23 53.93 20.90 -14.77
C TYR A 23 54.05 22.41 -14.99
N LEU A 24 53.20 23.00 -15.82
CA LEU A 24 53.12 24.46 -16.02
C LEU A 24 51.91 25.06 -15.29
N LEU A 25 51.09 24.27 -14.58
CA LEU A 25 50.01 24.81 -13.75
C LEU A 25 50.56 25.60 -12.55
N ASN A 26 51.62 25.10 -11.94
CA ASN A 26 52.35 25.79 -10.89
C ASN A 26 53.86 25.69 -11.18
N HIS A 27 54.54 26.83 -11.18
CA HIS A 27 55.96 26.95 -11.49
C HIS A 27 56.87 26.84 -10.25
N ASP A 28 56.29 26.75 -9.06
CA ASP A 28 57.04 26.63 -7.82
C ASP A 28 57.76 25.29 -7.74
N VAL A 29 59.02 25.32 -7.32
CA VAL A 29 59.90 24.13 -7.22
C VAL A 29 59.38 23.12 -6.20
N ASN A 30 58.66 23.58 -5.17
CA ASN A 30 58.06 22.77 -4.11
C ASN A 30 56.58 22.45 -4.36
N SER A 31 56.08 22.68 -5.57
CA SER A 31 54.73 22.26 -5.95
C SER A 31 54.67 20.75 -6.18
N ALA A 32 53.51 20.25 -6.62
CA ALA A 32 53.28 18.85 -6.87
C ALA A 32 54.29 18.24 -7.88
N HIS A 33 54.78 17.04 -7.57
CA HIS A 33 55.76 16.35 -8.41
C HIS A 33 55.15 15.81 -9.71
N TYR A 34 55.78 16.12 -10.85
CA TYR A 34 55.46 15.57 -12.17
C TYR A 34 56.43 14.45 -12.57
N ASP A 35 55.93 13.25 -12.83
CA ASP A 35 56.71 12.18 -13.45
C ASP A 35 56.60 12.27 -14.99
N PRO A 36 57.67 12.65 -15.72
CA PRO A 36 57.64 12.82 -17.16
C PRO A 36 57.47 11.51 -17.94
N LYS A 37 57.77 10.35 -17.31
CA LYS A 37 57.66 9.04 -17.97
C LYS A 37 56.21 8.57 -18.02
N THR A 38 55.52 8.62 -16.88
CA THR A 38 54.10 8.25 -16.80
C THR A 38 53.17 9.41 -17.13
N ARG A 39 53.70 10.64 -17.25
CA ARG A 39 52.97 11.89 -17.50
C ARG A 39 51.87 12.13 -16.45
N SER A 40 52.11 11.65 -15.23
CA SER A 40 51.19 11.73 -14.09
C SER A 40 51.71 12.71 -13.04
N MET A 41 50.79 13.39 -12.37
CA MET A 41 51.04 14.18 -11.17
C MET A 41 50.50 13.38 -10.00
N ARG A 42 51.19 13.39 -8.86
CA ARG A 42 50.72 12.67 -7.66
C ARG A 42 49.84 13.53 -6.76
N GLU A 43 50.20 14.79 -6.65
CA GLU A 43 49.54 15.77 -5.79
C GLU A 43 48.91 16.88 -6.63
N ASP A 44 48.01 17.63 -6.00
CA ASP A 44 47.34 18.74 -6.63
C ASP A 44 48.28 19.95 -6.69
N PRO A 45 48.55 20.52 -7.88
CA PRO A 45 49.45 21.67 -8.00
C PRO A 45 48.88 22.97 -7.41
N LEU A 46 47.57 23.01 -7.17
CA LEU A 46 46.82 24.16 -6.64
C LEU A 46 45.88 23.69 -5.49
N PRO A 47 46.40 23.50 -4.27
CA PRO A 47 45.60 22.98 -3.15
C PRO A 47 44.55 23.97 -2.65
N ASP A 48 44.77 25.27 -2.82
CA ASP A 48 43.93 26.35 -2.25
C ASP A 48 42.74 26.77 -3.12
N MET A 49 42.65 26.27 -4.36
CA MET A 49 41.53 26.60 -5.26
C MET A 49 40.20 26.00 -4.76
N ASP A 50 39.07 26.50 -5.29
CA ASP A 50 37.76 25.94 -5.00
C ASP A 50 37.64 24.48 -5.49
N PRO A 51 37.18 23.53 -4.66
CA PRO A 51 37.08 22.12 -5.04
C PRO A 51 36.25 21.82 -6.31
N ASN A 52 35.31 22.68 -6.71
CA ASN A 52 34.49 22.45 -7.90
C ASN A 52 35.24 22.78 -9.20
N GLU A 53 36.22 23.68 -9.14
CA GLU A 53 37.09 24.04 -10.27
C GLU A 53 38.34 23.13 -10.35
N LYS A 54 38.52 22.22 -9.40
CA LYS A 54 39.67 21.30 -9.37
C LYS A 54 39.48 20.15 -10.34
N PHE A 55 40.37 20.08 -11.33
CA PHE A 55 40.49 18.95 -12.26
C PHE A 55 41.01 17.66 -11.59
N TYR A 56 41.71 17.77 -10.46
CA TYR A 56 42.42 16.64 -9.83
C TYR A 56 41.61 15.86 -8.78
N ALA A 57 40.31 16.16 -8.61
CA ALA A 57 39.46 15.37 -7.73
C ALA A 57 39.22 13.97 -8.32
N VAL A 58 39.87 12.95 -7.76
CA VAL A 58 39.58 11.54 -8.07
C VAL A 58 38.19 11.22 -7.51
N SER A 59 37.17 11.34 -8.36
CA SER A 59 35.85 10.77 -8.09
C SER A 59 35.95 9.26 -8.21
N ALA A 60 36.36 8.60 -7.12
CA ALA A 60 36.36 7.15 -7.07
C ALA A 60 34.90 6.63 -7.08
N PRO A 61 34.60 5.56 -7.85
CA PRO A 61 33.26 4.98 -7.87
C PRO A 61 32.88 4.51 -6.45
N ASN A 62 31.86 5.18 -5.89
CA ASN A 62 31.11 4.85 -4.67
C ASN A 62 31.82 3.94 -3.65
N PRO A 63 32.87 4.42 -2.94
CA PRO A 63 33.60 3.61 -1.96
C PRO A 63 32.70 3.05 -0.85
N LYS A 64 31.62 3.77 -0.51
CA LYS A 64 30.63 3.36 0.48
C LYS A 64 29.85 2.11 0.08
N LEU A 65 29.59 1.92 -1.22
CA LEU A 65 28.92 0.72 -1.73
C LEU A 65 29.86 -0.49 -1.64
N ASN A 66 31.16 -0.30 -1.88
CA ASN A 66 32.17 -1.36 -1.77
C ASN A 66 32.30 -1.84 -0.33
N ILE A 67 32.38 -0.91 0.62
CA ILE A 67 32.42 -1.21 2.06
C ILE A 67 31.16 -1.98 2.47
N HIS A 68 29.97 -1.52 2.03
CA HIS A 68 28.72 -2.21 2.33
C HIS A 68 28.68 -3.64 1.77
N ALA A 69 29.19 -3.86 0.56
CA ALA A 69 29.28 -5.19 -0.04
C ALA A 69 30.22 -6.12 0.77
N TRP A 70 31.36 -5.61 1.26
CA TRP A 70 32.26 -6.40 2.12
C TRP A 70 31.62 -6.74 3.47
N GLU A 71 30.97 -5.79 4.13
CA GLU A 71 30.24 -6.04 5.38
C GLU A 71 29.11 -7.05 5.20
N ALA A 72 28.40 -7.00 4.07
CA ALA A 72 27.34 -7.94 3.75
C ALA A 72 27.91 -9.35 3.52
N PHE A 73 29.06 -9.44 2.84
CA PHE A 73 29.77 -10.69 2.60
C PHE A 73 30.27 -11.34 3.89
N GLU A 74 30.85 -10.55 4.80
CA GLU A 74 31.28 -11.04 6.13
C GLU A 74 30.09 -11.57 6.97
N LYS A 75 28.90 -10.99 6.79
CA LYS A 75 27.65 -11.49 7.40
C LYS A 75 27.08 -12.75 6.74
N GLY A 76 27.69 -13.22 5.66
CA GLY A 76 27.27 -14.42 4.92
C GLY A 76 26.29 -14.15 3.78
N HIS A 77 26.03 -12.90 3.42
CA HIS A 77 25.26 -12.58 2.22
C HIS A 77 26.16 -12.61 0.99
N ASP A 78 25.85 -13.46 0.01
CA ASP A 78 26.59 -13.52 -1.25
C ASP A 78 26.21 -12.34 -2.16
N VAL A 79 26.85 -11.19 -1.91
CA VAL A 79 26.69 -9.98 -2.72
C VAL A 79 28.06 -9.48 -3.13
N HIS A 80 28.30 -9.38 -4.43
CA HIS A 80 29.55 -8.87 -4.96
C HIS A 80 29.31 -7.70 -5.90
N MET A 81 30.00 -6.57 -5.66
CA MET A 81 29.88 -5.37 -6.48
C MET A 81 30.16 -5.62 -7.96
N GLN A 82 31.22 -6.39 -8.29
CA GLN A 82 31.64 -6.58 -9.67
C GLN A 82 30.78 -7.62 -10.40
N SER A 83 30.40 -8.70 -9.72
CA SER A 83 29.58 -9.76 -10.31
C SER A 83 28.10 -9.37 -10.40
N ALA A 84 27.56 -8.70 -9.39
CA ALA A 84 26.14 -8.36 -9.28
C ALA A 84 25.92 -6.90 -8.82
N PRO A 85 26.28 -5.89 -9.65
CA PRO A 85 26.22 -4.47 -9.27
C PRO A 85 24.80 -3.97 -8.98
N SER A 86 23.81 -4.41 -9.77
CA SER A 86 22.40 -4.01 -9.60
C SER A 86 21.82 -4.48 -8.25
N GLN A 87 22.13 -5.72 -7.86
CA GLN A 87 21.73 -6.27 -6.57
C GLN A 87 22.39 -5.51 -5.40
N ALA A 88 23.70 -5.27 -5.49
CA ALA A 88 24.43 -4.52 -4.48
C ALA A 88 23.90 -3.08 -4.32
N GLU A 89 23.54 -2.42 -5.43
CA GLU A 89 22.95 -1.07 -5.40
C GLU A 89 21.56 -1.06 -4.74
N LEU A 90 20.70 -2.03 -5.07
CA LEU A 90 19.36 -2.16 -4.48
C LEU A 90 19.45 -2.40 -2.96
N LEU A 91 20.33 -3.31 -2.53
CA LEU A 91 20.56 -3.55 -1.10
C LEU A 91 21.09 -2.31 -0.39
N TYR A 92 21.99 -1.56 -1.03
CA TYR A 92 22.52 -0.33 -0.48
C TYR A 92 21.46 0.79 -0.35
N LYS A 93 20.53 0.90 -1.31
CA LYS A 93 19.38 1.82 -1.21
C LYS A 93 18.48 1.45 -0.03
N ASN A 94 18.14 0.17 0.10
CA ASN A 94 17.35 -0.33 1.24
C ASN A 94 18.08 -0.10 2.57
N TYR A 95 19.40 -0.31 2.61
CA TYR A 95 20.22 -0.03 3.78
C TYR A 95 20.17 1.44 4.19
N LYS A 96 20.23 2.40 3.25
CA LYS A 96 20.09 3.84 3.56
C LYS A 96 18.75 4.16 4.20
N ILE A 97 17.66 3.68 3.60
CA ILE A 97 16.30 3.88 4.11
C ILE A 97 16.17 3.29 5.52
N ASN A 98 16.66 2.06 5.72
CA ASN A 98 16.60 1.40 7.02
C ASN A 98 17.48 2.10 8.06
N LYS A 99 18.65 2.61 7.66
CA LYS A 99 19.52 3.39 8.55
C LYS A 99 18.88 4.69 9.00
N GLU A 100 18.14 5.37 8.12
CA GLU A 100 17.38 6.57 8.49
C GLU A 100 16.23 6.24 9.44
N LYS A 101 15.48 5.17 9.17
CA LYS A 101 14.44 4.67 10.09
C LYS A 101 15.00 4.30 11.46
N LEU A 102 16.14 3.60 11.51
CA LEU A 102 16.81 3.25 12.77
C LEU A 102 17.31 4.50 13.51
N LYS A 103 17.77 5.54 12.80
CA LYS A 103 18.11 6.83 13.44
C LYS A 103 16.91 7.53 14.04
N VAL A 104 15.73 7.42 13.42
CA VAL A 104 14.48 7.97 13.99
C VAL A 104 14.09 7.15 15.22
N GLN A 105 14.02 5.83 15.10
CA GLN A 105 13.71 4.94 16.24
C GLN A 105 14.66 5.15 17.42
N THR A 106 15.98 5.21 17.18
CA THR A 106 16.95 5.48 18.27
C THR A 106 16.78 6.86 18.89
N LYS A 107 16.36 7.88 18.13
CA LYS A 107 16.01 9.19 18.69
C LYS A 107 14.75 9.12 19.53
N ASP A 108 13.73 8.42 19.05
CA ASP A 108 12.45 8.24 19.76
C ASP A 108 12.68 7.44 21.06
N ASP A 109 13.44 6.35 21.01
CA ASP A 109 13.83 5.55 22.19
C ASP A 109 14.60 6.37 23.22
N VAL A 110 15.49 7.26 22.76
CA VAL A 110 16.24 8.18 23.63
C VAL A 110 15.31 9.25 24.20
N MET A 111 14.37 9.76 23.40
CA MET A 111 13.39 10.74 23.82
C MET A 111 12.40 10.17 24.84
N GLU A 112 11.99 8.91 24.70
CA GLU A 112 11.12 8.23 25.67
C GLU A 112 11.86 7.99 27.00
N LYS A 113 13.12 7.53 26.94
CA LYS A 113 13.89 7.19 28.15
C LYS A 113 14.34 8.41 28.94
N TYR A 114 14.71 9.49 28.25
CA TYR A 114 15.35 10.65 28.87
C TYR A 114 14.52 11.92 28.78
N GLY A 115 13.37 11.88 28.10
CA GLY A 115 12.55 13.05 27.84
C GLY A 115 13.18 14.00 26.82
N ASN A 116 12.37 14.94 26.33
CA ASN A 116 12.87 16.02 25.48
C ASN A 116 13.17 17.25 26.36
N ALA A 117 14.45 17.56 26.59
CA ALA A 117 14.83 18.73 27.39
C ALA A 117 14.43 20.07 26.75
N ALA A 118 14.07 20.07 25.46
CA ALA A 118 13.64 21.25 24.72
C ALA A 118 12.12 21.36 24.55
N SER A 119 11.33 20.41 25.03
CA SER A 119 9.87 20.58 25.05
C SER A 119 9.49 21.55 26.18
N ASP A 120 8.69 22.56 25.84
CA ASP A 120 8.16 23.57 26.76
C ASP A 120 7.00 23.00 27.61
N GLU A 121 7.05 21.70 27.89
CA GLU A 121 6.11 21.05 28.78
C GLU A 121 6.46 21.47 30.19
N THR A 122 5.56 22.24 30.80
CA THR A 122 5.70 22.64 32.20
C THR A 122 5.71 21.37 33.05
N LEU A 123 6.90 20.97 33.50
CA LEU A 123 7.07 19.87 34.44
C LEU A 123 6.05 20.04 35.57
N PRO A 124 5.39 18.97 36.03
CA PRO A 124 4.43 19.07 37.11
C PRO A 124 5.08 19.77 38.31
N ARG A 125 4.37 20.72 38.89
CA ARG A 125 4.90 21.63 39.93
C ARG A 125 5.56 20.89 41.10
N GLU A 126 5.11 19.67 41.37
CA GLU A 126 5.67 18.76 42.38
C GLU A 126 7.14 18.39 42.09
N LEU A 127 7.51 18.13 40.82
CA LEU A 127 8.91 17.86 40.42
C LEU A 127 9.76 19.13 40.44
N LEU A 128 9.17 20.29 40.12
CA LEU A 128 9.89 21.58 40.13
C LEU A 128 10.25 22.03 41.56
N LEU A 129 9.34 21.81 42.52
CA LEU A 129 9.53 22.23 43.91
C LEU A 129 10.12 21.13 44.80
N GLY A 130 10.25 19.90 44.30
CA GLY A 130 10.83 18.76 45.01
C GLY A 130 10.06 18.34 46.27
N GLN A 131 8.85 18.88 46.48
CA GLN A 131 8.00 18.53 47.61
C GLN A 131 7.07 17.39 47.18
N SER A 132 7.39 16.17 47.62
CA SER A 132 6.50 15.01 47.46
C SER A 132 5.40 14.94 48.52
N GLU A 133 5.37 15.90 49.44
CA GLU A 133 4.41 15.93 50.55
C GLU A 133 3.13 16.65 50.10
N LYS A 134 2.07 15.88 49.83
CA LYS A 134 0.72 16.44 49.73
C LYS A 134 0.27 16.85 51.12
N GLU A 135 0.11 18.14 51.35
CA GLU A 135 -0.38 18.68 52.61
C GLU A 135 -1.86 18.30 52.79
N VAL A 136 -2.12 17.45 53.79
CA VAL A 136 -3.47 17.00 54.16
C VAL A 136 -3.85 17.70 55.46
N GLU A 137 -4.77 18.66 55.38
CA GLU A 137 -5.28 19.34 56.56
C GLU A 137 -6.37 18.47 57.23
N TYR A 138 -6.19 18.17 58.51
CA TYR A 138 -7.16 17.44 59.34
C TYR A 138 -7.95 18.41 60.22
N ASP A 139 -9.27 18.25 60.25
CA ASP A 139 -10.17 18.86 61.23
C ASP A 139 -9.86 18.33 62.64
N ARG A 140 -10.30 19.02 63.70
CA ARG A 140 -10.08 18.55 65.09
C ARG A 140 -10.65 17.15 65.37
N ALA A 141 -11.60 16.73 64.54
CA ALA A 141 -12.26 15.42 64.58
C ALA A 141 -11.53 14.36 63.72
N GLY A 142 -10.37 14.68 63.12
CA GLY A 142 -9.60 13.78 62.26
C GLY A 142 -10.16 13.61 60.85
N ARG A 143 -11.15 14.41 60.44
CA ARG A 143 -11.69 14.40 59.07
C ARG A 143 -10.82 15.26 58.17
N ILE A 144 -10.56 14.80 56.96
CA ILE A 144 -9.70 15.50 56.01
C ILE A 144 -10.50 16.64 55.37
N VAL A 145 -9.99 17.87 55.46
CA VAL A 145 -10.66 19.09 54.97
C VAL A 145 -10.08 19.56 53.64
N LYS A 146 -8.77 19.38 53.43
CA LYS A 146 -8.05 19.74 52.20
C LYS A 146 -6.99 18.70 51.88
N GLY A 147 -6.66 18.58 50.60
CA GLY A 147 -5.59 17.71 50.10
C GLY A 147 -6.05 16.31 49.67
N GLN A 148 -7.31 15.93 49.93
CA GLN A 148 -7.85 14.70 49.38
C GLN A 148 -8.45 14.98 47.99
N GLU A 149 -7.83 14.40 46.97
CA GLU A 149 -8.43 14.35 45.63
C GLU A 149 -9.82 13.72 45.76
N MET A 150 -10.82 14.42 45.24
CA MET A 150 -12.20 13.96 45.28
C MET A 150 -12.31 12.66 44.48
N SER A 151 -12.24 11.52 45.17
CA SER A 151 -12.66 10.24 44.62
C SER A 151 -14.11 10.36 44.23
N LEU A 152 -14.41 10.34 42.93
CA LEU A 152 -15.78 10.20 42.46
C LEU A 152 -16.37 8.91 43.06
N LEU A 153 -17.56 9.01 43.64
CA LEU A 153 -18.25 7.85 44.18
C LEU A 153 -18.55 6.89 43.02
N ARG A 154 -18.09 5.64 43.11
CA ARG A 154 -18.50 4.59 42.16
C ARG A 154 -19.98 4.30 42.38
N ASN A 155 -20.74 4.25 41.30
CA ASN A 155 -22.15 3.88 41.34
C ASN A 155 -22.30 2.43 41.82
N LYS A 156 -23.49 2.06 42.33
CA LYS A 156 -23.80 0.69 42.82
C LYS A 156 -23.58 -0.39 41.76
N TYR A 157 -23.70 0.00 40.48
CA TYR A 157 -23.49 -0.86 39.34
C TYR A 157 -22.07 -0.66 38.81
N GLU A 158 -21.42 -1.76 38.42
CA GLU A 158 -20.12 -1.71 37.76
C GLU A 158 -20.27 -1.02 36.40
N GLU A 159 -19.74 0.20 36.31
CA GLU A 159 -19.62 0.92 35.05
C GLU A 159 -18.43 0.35 34.25
N ASP A 160 -18.44 0.55 32.93
CA ASP A 160 -17.34 0.18 32.03
C ASP A 160 -16.98 -1.32 31.98
N VAL A 161 -17.95 -2.20 32.26
CA VAL A 161 -17.79 -3.64 32.03
C VAL A 161 -18.04 -3.96 30.56
N TYR A 162 -16.95 -4.05 29.80
CA TYR A 162 -17.00 -4.41 28.39
C TYR A 162 -16.94 -5.93 28.19
N ILE A 163 -17.94 -6.47 27.51
CA ILE A 163 -18.02 -7.89 27.18
C ILE A 163 -17.23 -8.13 25.90
N ASN A 164 -16.46 -9.22 25.82
CA ASN A 164 -15.82 -9.74 24.60
C ASN A 164 -15.15 -8.66 23.75
N ASN A 165 -14.18 -7.93 24.32
CA ASN A 165 -13.29 -6.96 23.66
C ASN A 165 -13.94 -5.78 22.91
N HIS A 166 -15.22 -5.50 23.17
CA HIS A 166 -15.85 -4.24 22.77
C HIS A 166 -15.30 -3.07 23.60
N THR A 167 -15.37 -1.85 23.07
CA THR A 167 -15.00 -0.61 23.81
C THR A 167 -16.23 0.14 24.32
N THR A 168 -17.42 -0.38 24.05
CA THR A 168 -18.70 0.25 24.38
C THR A 168 -19.67 -0.79 24.91
N VAL A 169 -20.59 -0.37 25.77
CA VAL A 169 -21.59 -1.27 26.38
C VAL A 169 -22.66 -1.63 25.34
N TRP A 170 -23.26 -2.82 25.48
CA TRP A 170 -24.40 -3.24 24.69
C TRP A 170 -25.58 -2.25 24.83
N GLY A 171 -26.16 -1.80 23.71
CA GLY A 171 -27.22 -0.78 23.72
C GLY A 171 -26.70 0.66 23.58
N SER A 172 -25.38 0.84 23.42
CA SER A 172 -24.79 2.13 23.05
C SER A 172 -25.16 2.59 21.64
N TRP A 173 -25.68 1.69 20.79
CA TRP A 173 -26.07 1.99 19.41
C TRP A 173 -27.44 1.43 19.06
N TRP A 174 -28.20 2.16 18.26
CA TRP A 174 -29.55 1.81 17.80
C TRP A 174 -29.70 2.11 16.32
N LYS A 175 -30.19 1.14 15.55
CA LYS A 175 -30.55 1.31 14.14
C LYS A 175 -31.64 0.32 13.75
N ASP A 176 -32.61 0.75 12.96
CA ASP A 176 -33.66 -0.09 12.35
C ASP A 176 -34.33 -1.08 13.33
N HIS A 177 -34.76 -0.58 14.48
CA HIS A 177 -35.40 -1.36 15.55
C HIS A 177 -34.49 -2.41 16.24
N GLN A 178 -33.17 -2.30 16.08
CA GLN A 178 -32.19 -3.19 16.70
C GLN A 178 -31.17 -2.40 17.53
N TRP A 179 -30.88 -2.93 18.73
CA TRP A 179 -29.80 -2.45 19.59
C TRP A 179 -28.49 -3.14 19.22
N GLY A 180 -27.37 -2.44 19.38
CA GLY A 180 -26.05 -2.97 19.15
C GLY A 180 -24.95 -2.25 19.92
N TYR A 181 -23.71 -2.60 19.59
CA TYR A 181 -22.50 -1.96 20.13
C TYR A 181 -22.08 -0.79 19.23
N GLN A 182 -21.72 0.36 19.81
CA GLN A 182 -21.27 1.53 19.04
C GLN A 182 -19.91 1.31 18.35
N CYS A 183 -19.00 0.56 18.96
CA CYS A 183 -17.67 0.30 18.42
C CYS A 183 -17.67 -0.49 17.10
N CYS A 184 -18.59 -1.45 16.98
CA CYS A 184 -18.60 -2.42 15.88
C CYS A 184 -19.92 -2.42 15.09
N LYS A 185 -20.93 -1.64 15.51
CA LYS A 185 -22.32 -1.61 14.98
C LYS A 185 -22.98 -2.99 14.85
N GLN A 186 -22.49 -3.99 15.61
CA GLN A 186 -23.05 -5.33 15.60
C GLN A 186 -24.32 -5.38 16.44
N THR A 187 -25.35 -6.04 15.92
CA THR A 187 -26.68 -6.20 16.56
C THR A 187 -26.86 -7.54 17.26
N ILE A 188 -25.78 -8.31 17.47
CA ILE A 188 -25.79 -9.56 18.22
C ILE A 188 -25.09 -9.34 19.56
N ARG A 189 -25.76 -9.69 20.66
CA ARG A 189 -25.20 -9.56 22.01
C ARG A 189 -24.14 -10.63 22.24
N ASN A 190 -23.01 -10.26 22.85
CA ASN A 190 -21.86 -11.13 23.16
C ASN A 190 -21.08 -11.64 21.93
N SER A 191 -21.22 -11.06 20.75
CA SER A 191 -20.27 -11.29 19.66
C SER A 191 -18.91 -10.66 19.96
N TYR A 192 -17.84 -11.10 19.30
CA TYR A 192 -16.52 -10.45 19.39
C TYR A 192 -16.49 -9.17 18.53
N CYS A 193 -15.77 -8.15 18.98
CA CYS A 193 -15.69 -6.90 18.22
C CYS A 193 -14.86 -7.09 16.94
N THR A 194 -15.44 -6.73 15.80
CA THR A 194 -14.82 -6.71 14.47
C THR A 194 -14.04 -5.42 14.15
N GLY A 195 -13.88 -4.52 15.11
CA GLY A 195 -13.32 -3.17 14.94
C GLY A 195 -13.99 -2.33 13.84
N ALA A 196 -13.26 -1.33 13.35
CA ALA A 196 -13.67 -0.45 12.24
C ALA A 196 -13.92 -1.22 10.94
N ALA A 197 -13.16 -2.30 10.69
CA ALA A 197 -13.33 -3.15 9.52
C ALA A 197 -14.75 -3.76 9.42
N GLY A 198 -15.38 -4.05 10.57
CA GLY A 198 -16.77 -4.54 10.58
C GLY A 198 -17.79 -3.49 10.14
N VAL A 199 -17.53 -2.22 10.41
CA VAL A 199 -18.39 -1.11 9.99
C VAL A 199 -18.31 -0.92 8.47
N GLU A 200 -17.10 -0.90 7.92
CA GLU A 200 -16.89 -0.78 6.48
C GLU A 200 -17.49 -1.97 5.72
N ALA A 201 -17.35 -3.19 6.23
CA ALA A 201 -17.96 -4.38 5.63
C ALA A 201 -19.50 -4.34 5.68
N ALA A 202 -20.08 -3.81 6.76
CA ALA A 202 -21.53 -3.64 6.88
C ALA A 202 -22.06 -2.57 5.91
N GLU A 203 -21.32 -1.48 5.71
CA GLU A 203 -21.69 -0.41 4.77
C GLU A 203 -21.53 -0.89 3.31
N ALA A 204 -20.41 -1.55 2.98
CA ALA A 204 -20.20 -2.13 1.66
C ALA A 204 -21.25 -3.20 1.32
N SER A 205 -21.62 -4.06 2.27
CA SER A 205 -22.68 -5.05 2.03
C SER A 205 -24.06 -4.40 1.86
N ALA A 206 -24.36 -3.33 2.59
CA ALA A 206 -25.59 -2.56 2.40
C ALA A 206 -25.62 -1.88 1.02
N ASP A 207 -24.49 -1.34 0.54
CA ASP A 207 -24.40 -0.73 -0.78
C ASP A 207 -24.50 -1.76 -1.91
N LEU A 208 -23.93 -2.96 -1.73
CA LEU A 208 -24.12 -4.08 -2.66
C LEU A 208 -25.59 -4.52 -2.72
N MET A 209 -26.30 -4.57 -1.59
CA MET A 209 -27.74 -4.87 -1.58
C MET A 209 -28.54 -3.82 -2.33
N LYS A 210 -28.28 -2.52 -2.11
CA LYS A 210 -28.93 -1.43 -2.86
C LYS A 210 -28.64 -1.51 -4.35
N ALA A 211 -27.39 -1.80 -4.74
CA ALA A 211 -27.01 -1.95 -6.13
C ALA A 211 -27.71 -3.13 -6.81
N ASN A 212 -27.88 -4.25 -6.10
CA ASN A 212 -28.63 -5.40 -6.60
C ASN A 212 -30.12 -5.09 -6.76
N ILE A 213 -30.71 -4.34 -5.84
CA ILE A 213 -32.10 -3.87 -5.94
C ILE A 213 -32.26 -2.95 -7.16
N ALA A 214 -31.40 -1.95 -7.33
CA ALA A 214 -31.45 -1.05 -8.47
C ALA A 214 -31.26 -1.77 -9.81
N ARG A 215 -30.38 -2.79 -9.86
CA ARG A 215 -30.24 -3.64 -11.06
C ARG A 215 -31.49 -4.44 -11.35
N LYS A 216 -32.17 -4.95 -10.31
CA LYS A 216 -33.43 -5.67 -10.45
C LYS A 216 -34.54 -4.75 -10.93
N GLU A 217 -34.68 -3.56 -10.35
CA GLU A 217 -35.65 -2.54 -10.76
C GLU A 217 -35.40 -2.10 -12.22
N ALA A 218 -34.16 -1.87 -12.62
CA ALA A 218 -33.83 -1.55 -14.02
C ALA A 218 -34.14 -2.71 -14.98
N ALA A 219 -33.95 -3.96 -14.55
CA ALA A 219 -34.34 -5.12 -15.35
C ALA A 219 -35.87 -5.25 -15.47
N GLU A 220 -36.62 -4.93 -14.41
CA GLU A 220 -38.09 -4.88 -14.39
C GLU A 220 -38.63 -3.75 -15.27
N ASP A 221 -37.99 -2.57 -15.31
CA ASP A 221 -38.37 -1.46 -16.21
C ASP A 221 -38.07 -1.76 -17.69
N THR A 222 -37.10 -2.63 -17.97
CA THR A 222 -36.85 -3.15 -19.33
C THR A 222 -37.69 -4.38 -19.69
N HIS A 223 -38.62 -4.79 -18.82
CA HIS A 223 -39.61 -5.78 -19.18
C HIS A 223 -40.53 -5.17 -20.24
N VAL A 224 -40.20 -5.43 -21.51
CA VAL A 224 -41.17 -5.43 -22.62
C VAL A 224 -42.40 -6.15 -22.07
N PRO A 225 -43.62 -5.59 -22.16
CA PRO A 225 -44.80 -6.30 -21.71
C PRO A 225 -44.84 -7.61 -22.48
N VAL A 226 -44.42 -8.69 -21.84
CA VAL A 226 -44.72 -10.01 -22.32
C VAL A 226 -46.22 -10.07 -22.11
N GLU A 227 -46.97 -9.91 -23.20
CA GLU A 227 -48.38 -10.28 -23.21
C GLU A 227 -48.43 -11.66 -22.57
N GLU A 228 -48.97 -11.74 -21.35
CA GLU A 228 -49.25 -13.00 -20.70
C GLU A 228 -50.27 -13.70 -21.60
N GLN A 229 -49.75 -14.49 -22.55
CA GLN A 229 -50.56 -15.41 -23.31
C GLN A 229 -51.09 -16.40 -22.29
N ARG A 230 -52.34 -16.18 -21.87
CA ARG A 230 -53.10 -17.07 -21.01
C ARG A 230 -53.09 -18.44 -21.68
N ILE A 231 -52.26 -19.34 -21.16
CA ILE A 231 -52.19 -20.70 -21.63
C ILE A 231 -53.59 -21.30 -21.40
N PRO A 232 -54.25 -21.86 -22.43
CA PRO A 232 -55.60 -22.38 -22.29
C PRO A 232 -55.59 -23.50 -21.24
N THR A 233 -56.28 -23.25 -20.13
CA THR A 233 -56.69 -24.29 -19.19
C THR A 233 -57.57 -25.28 -19.95
N TRP A 234 -57.16 -26.55 -19.97
CA TRP A 234 -57.83 -27.60 -20.71
C TRP A 234 -59.32 -27.67 -20.38
N GLY A 235 -60.18 -27.50 -21.38
CA GLY A 235 -61.63 -27.65 -21.26
C GLY A 235 -62.37 -26.32 -21.19
N THR A 236 -62.99 -25.99 -22.33
CA THR A 236 -64.00 -24.95 -22.58
C THR A 236 -63.55 -23.48 -22.60
N GLU A 237 -63.81 -22.87 -23.77
CA GLU A 237 -63.64 -21.46 -24.20
C GLU A 237 -62.23 -21.06 -24.69
N VAL A 238 -62.09 -21.09 -26.03
CA VAL A 238 -60.94 -20.51 -26.75
C VAL A 238 -61.20 -19.00 -26.91
N PRO A 239 -60.30 -18.11 -26.46
CA PRO A 239 -60.44 -16.66 -26.65
C PRO A 239 -60.45 -16.29 -28.14
N GLU A 240 -61.38 -15.43 -28.57
CA GLU A 240 -61.54 -15.03 -29.98
C GLU A 240 -60.36 -14.19 -30.52
N ASP A 241 -59.49 -13.68 -29.66
CA ASP A 241 -58.33 -12.83 -30.03
C ASP A 241 -57.02 -13.62 -30.23
N LEU A 242 -57.08 -14.95 -30.43
CA LEU A 242 -55.88 -15.77 -30.64
C LEU A 242 -55.35 -15.63 -32.07
N ILE A 243 -54.32 -14.80 -32.26
CA ILE A 243 -53.59 -14.69 -33.53
C ILE A 243 -52.75 -15.96 -33.71
N LEU A 244 -53.25 -16.89 -34.52
CA LEU A 244 -52.60 -18.16 -34.77
C LEU A 244 -51.43 -18.00 -35.76
N ASP A 245 -50.20 -18.23 -35.30
CA ASP A 245 -48.99 -18.15 -36.13
C ASP A 245 -49.03 -19.17 -37.28
N GLN A 246 -49.34 -18.69 -38.49
CA GLN A 246 -49.48 -19.53 -39.68
C GLN A 246 -48.22 -20.35 -40.00
N ARG A 247 -47.03 -19.83 -39.68
CA ARG A 247 -45.76 -20.55 -39.88
C ARG A 247 -45.65 -21.80 -39.01
N ARG A 248 -45.95 -21.68 -37.72
CA ARG A 248 -45.93 -22.82 -36.77
C ARG A 248 -47.01 -23.85 -37.11
N LEU A 249 -48.17 -23.41 -37.60
CA LEU A 249 -49.20 -24.30 -38.14
C LEU A 249 -48.71 -25.10 -39.35
N THR A 250 -48.02 -24.46 -40.30
CA THR A 250 -47.48 -25.17 -41.46
C THR A 250 -46.37 -26.15 -41.08
N GLU A 251 -45.60 -25.86 -40.04
CA GLU A 251 -44.58 -26.76 -39.50
C GLU A 251 -45.20 -27.97 -38.81
N THR A 252 -46.28 -27.82 -38.05
CA THR A 252 -46.98 -28.95 -37.41
C THR A 252 -47.76 -29.81 -38.40
N GLN A 253 -48.21 -29.24 -39.52
CA GLN A 253 -48.87 -29.98 -40.60
C GLN A 253 -47.89 -30.77 -41.48
N LYS A 254 -46.58 -30.50 -41.43
CA LYS A 254 -45.59 -31.33 -42.10
C LYS A 254 -45.55 -32.68 -41.39
N LYS A 255 -46.04 -33.72 -42.07
CA LYS A 255 -45.96 -35.10 -41.58
C LYS A 255 -44.48 -35.50 -41.50
N VAL A 256 -44.04 -35.85 -40.30
CA VAL A 256 -42.70 -36.39 -40.05
C VAL A 256 -42.55 -37.68 -40.88
N THR A 257 -41.48 -37.76 -41.67
CA THR A 257 -41.22 -38.95 -42.48
C THR A 257 -40.76 -40.11 -41.59
N PRO A 258 -40.94 -41.38 -42.00
CA PRO A 258 -40.45 -42.52 -41.22
C PRO A 258 -38.93 -42.44 -40.96
N GLU A 259 -38.17 -41.84 -41.88
CA GLU A 259 -36.72 -41.62 -41.75
C GLU A 259 -36.38 -40.62 -40.64
N GLU A 260 -37.15 -39.53 -40.50
CA GLU A 260 -36.97 -38.56 -39.41
C GLU A 260 -37.33 -39.17 -38.04
N MET A 261 -38.34 -40.05 -38.00
CA MET A 261 -38.72 -40.80 -36.79
C MET A 261 -37.66 -41.84 -36.38
N GLU A 262 -36.92 -42.39 -37.35
CA GLU A 262 -35.81 -43.32 -37.10
C GLU A 262 -34.55 -42.58 -36.66
N ALA A 263 -34.25 -41.43 -37.28
CA ALA A 263 -33.15 -40.54 -36.88
C ALA A 263 -33.36 -39.98 -35.46
N TYR A 264 -34.60 -39.65 -35.09
CA TYR A 264 -34.93 -39.21 -33.73
C TYR A 264 -34.73 -40.36 -32.72
N ARG A 265 -35.22 -41.56 -33.03
CA ARG A 265 -35.00 -42.76 -32.19
C ARG A 265 -33.52 -43.08 -32.01
N MET A 266 -32.72 -42.99 -33.08
CA MET A 266 -31.27 -43.18 -33.01
C MET A 266 -30.58 -42.11 -32.13
N LYS A 267 -31.00 -40.84 -32.21
CA LYS A 267 -30.45 -39.76 -31.35
C LYS A 267 -30.79 -39.95 -29.87
N GLN A 268 -31.99 -40.43 -29.57
CA GLN A 268 -32.43 -40.68 -28.20
C GLN A 268 -31.69 -41.87 -27.58
N ILE A 269 -31.52 -42.98 -28.31
CA ILE A 269 -30.73 -44.14 -27.85
C ILE A 269 -29.29 -43.72 -27.54
N HIS A 270 -28.71 -42.83 -28.33
CA HIS A 270 -27.35 -42.32 -28.11
C HIS A 270 -27.24 -41.26 -27.00
N GLN A 271 -28.32 -40.71 -26.46
CA GLN A 271 -28.24 -39.81 -25.29
C GLN A 271 -28.12 -40.60 -23.98
N ASP A 272 -28.67 -41.82 -23.93
CA ASP A 272 -28.68 -42.68 -22.74
C ASP A 272 -27.52 -43.69 -22.70
N ASP A 273 -26.56 -43.61 -23.65
CA ASP A 273 -25.41 -44.51 -23.72
C ASP A 273 -24.20 -43.92 -22.96
N PRO A 274 -23.87 -44.43 -21.75
CA PRO A 274 -22.85 -43.83 -20.87
C PRO A 274 -21.42 -43.96 -21.41
N VAL A 275 -21.21 -44.68 -22.52
CA VAL A 275 -19.90 -44.87 -23.17
C VAL A 275 -19.65 -43.85 -24.28
N LYS A 276 -20.67 -43.09 -24.71
CA LYS A 276 -20.54 -42.13 -25.83
C LYS A 276 -19.53 -41.02 -25.57
N ASP A 277 -19.36 -40.58 -24.33
CA ASP A 277 -18.37 -39.56 -23.96
C ASP A 277 -16.93 -40.09 -23.92
N PHE A 278 -16.74 -41.41 -24.04
CA PHE A 278 -15.43 -42.08 -23.97
C PHE A 278 -14.87 -42.51 -25.34
N ILE A 279 -15.62 -42.31 -26.43
CA ILE A 279 -15.17 -42.59 -27.79
C ILE A 279 -14.91 -41.25 -28.48
N HIS A 280 -13.62 -40.89 -28.62
CA HIS A 280 -13.16 -39.77 -29.44
C HIS A 280 -13.10 -40.15 -30.92
#